data_AF-G2QIJ9-F1
#
_entry.id   AF-G2QIJ9-F1
#
_cell.length_a   1.000
_cell.length_b   1.000
_cell.length_c   1.000
_cell.angle_alpha   90.00
_cell.angle_beta   90.00
_cell.angle_gamma   90.00
#
_symmetry.space_group_name_H-M   'P 1'
#
loop_
_entity.id
_entity.type
_entity.pdbx_description
1 polymer ?
#
loop_
_entity_poly.entity_id
_entity_poly.type
_entity_poly.pdbx_seq_one_letter_code
_entity_poly.pdbx_strand_id
1 'polypeptide(L)'
;MVQFYTVVGALALTFSAVQAAPNLSARQNIPDPAGEKNVGNGRGLQFIGGQCLGAADCASGCCAILPKGGQTIGVCSGVGAQNQAGKQGCGFESGVGAGNQTQGGSQGGNQNNTGGNQRNGGNNQCNNQGDNQNNGQTGATIRPSTLKPDPAGAANVGNGQGQQFIGGECTSDADCASACCALVNTGEERFGICSGPAANTQNGKQVTTARDAPKNLLEFYDVIRAKGHCRHELASGFYSRDNGPNNFAYCGDYLDSAGVIYIQGRSGALANLDVDCDGSSGGPSDDGRCRRELSPDLQNATSFRDVLASYGRAGVAELNPYVHPYVVFGNAPATKTTTASTGRGAKSGAWRAFDPSEYGMRPLGVMAVVCPTSRKLVYGVWGDMNGDDGARPMVGEASLALVTACGGKGVSGADGIDEDAALFLGFTGDEAVPGRDGADWAAKDFDTFERSIERLGNRLVERVRAADEDASCSVRPSWARVAAVAAAVVGSTWSLL
;
A
#
# COMPACT_ATOMS: atom_id res chain seq x y z
N MET A 1 -36.96 -32.48 64.72
CA MET A 1 -37.66 -32.63 63.43
C MET A 1 -36.72 -32.16 62.35
N VAL A 2 -36.16 -33.08 61.54
CA VAL A 2 -36.52 -33.30 60.12
C VAL A 2 -35.92 -32.15 59.26
N GLN A 3 -35.01 -32.33 58.30
CA GLN A 3 -34.59 -33.50 57.52
C GLN A 3 -33.25 -33.20 56.83
N PHE A 4 -32.40 -34.22 56.73
CA PHE A 4 -31.24 -34.29 55.84
C PHE A 4 -31.68 -34.34 54.37
N TYR A 5 -31.05 -33.55 53.50
CA TYR A 5 -30.83 -33.92 52.10
C TYR A 5 -29.49 -33.39 51.60
N THR A 6 -28.50 -34.27 51.64
CA THR A 6 -27.31 -34.27 50.78
C THR A 6 -27.74 -34.49 49.33
N VAL A 7 -27.46 -33.53 48.45
CA VAL A 7 -27.42 -33.74 47.00
C VAL A 7 -26.01 -33.48 46.52
N VAL A 8 -25.28 -34.57 46.31
CA VAL A 8 -24.03 -34.62 45.55
C VAL A 8 -24.42 -34.50 44.07
N GLY A 9 -24.32 -33.29 43.53
CA GLY A 9 -24.49 -33.02 42.10
C GLY A 9 -23.13 -32.90 41.43
N ALA A 10 -22.74 -33.94 40.70
CA ALA A 10 -21.56 -33.93 39.84
C ALA A 10 -21.75 -32.91 38.71
N LEU A 11 -20.94 -31.85 38.72
CA LEU A 11 -20.76 -30.98 37.56
C LEU A 11 -19.28 -31.04 37.14
N ALA A 12 -18.98 -31.99 36.26
CA ALA A 12 -17.73 -32.03 35.53
C ALA A 12 -17.76 -30.92 34.48
N LEU A 13 -17.27 -29.74 34.85
CA LEU A 13 -16.88 -28.71 33.88
C LEU A 13 -15.41 -28.94 33.51
N THR A 14 -15.22 -29.52 32.33
CA THR A 14 -13.97 -29.53 31.60
C THR A 14 -13.57 -28.09 31.28
N PHE A 15 -12.69 -27.50 32.09
CA PHE A 15 -11.92 -26.35 31.66
C PHE A 15 -10.67 -26.84 30.96
N SER A 16 -10.74 -26.78 29.63
CA SER A 16 -9.64 -26.90 28.70
C SER A 16 -8.43 -26.13 29.19
N ALA A 17 -7.27 -26.76 29.08
CA ALA A 17 -5.97 -26.19 29.39
C ALA A 17 -5.83 -24.77 28.80
N VAL A 18 -5.49 -23.82 29.67
CA VAL A 18 -4.88 -22.56 29.27
C VAL A 18 -3.56 -22.91 28.58
N GLN A 19 -3.58 -22.99 27.26
CA GLN A 19 -2.36 -22.96 26.48
C GLN A 19 -1.74 -21.59 26.67
N ALA A 20 -0.61 -21.60 27.38
CA ALA A 20 0.39 -20.56 27.30
C ALA A 20 0.53 -20.11 25.85
N ALA A 21 0.52 -18.79 25.64
CA ALA A 21 0.87 -18.19 24.37
C ALA A 21 2.12 -18.89 23.81
N PRO A 22 2.13 -19.31 22.53
CA PRO A 22 3.29 -19.95 21.97
C PRO A 22 4.45 -18.96 22.03
N ASN A 23 5.48 -19.39 22.72
CA ASN A 23 6.82 -18.83 22.73
C ASN A 23 7.21 -18.39 21.31
N LEU A 24 7.32 -17.08 21.08
CA LEU A 24 7.63 -16.45 19.79
C LEU A 24 9.01 -16.85 19.23
N SER A 25 9.79 -17.64 19.97
CA SER A 25 11.07 -18.22 19.54
C SER A 25 10.95 -19.52 18.72
N ALA A 26 9.74 -20.05 18.49
CA ALA A 26 9.53 -21.34 17.82
C ALA A 26 8.98 -21.28 16.38
N ARG A 27 8.79 -20.09 15.77
CA ARG A 27 8.32 -19.94 14.37
C ARG A 27 9.43 -19.63 13.35
N GLN A 28 10.61 -20.21 13.56
CA GLN A 28 11.57 -20.43 12.48
C GLN A 28 12.10 -21.86 12.59
N ASN A 29 11.30 -22.81 12.13
CA ASN A 29 11.83 -24.11 11.74
C ASN A 29 12.65 -23.89 10.47
N ILE A 30 13.92 -23.56 10.68
CA ILE A 30 14.97 -24.07 9.81
C ILE A 30 15.19 -25.49 10.35
N PRO A 31 14.95 -26.55 9.55
CA PRO A 31 14.80 -26.51 8.10
C PRO A 31 13.35 -26.29 7.64
N ASP A 32 13.19 -25.65 6.48
CA ASP A 32 11.94 -25.67 5.72
C ASP A 32 11.57 -27.13 5.38
N PRO A 33 10.39 -27.64 5.78
CA PRO A 33 9.93 -28.99 5.48
C PRO A 33 9.95 -29.33 3.98
N ALA A 34 9.78 -28.36 3.08
CA ALA A 34 9.83 -28.57 1.63
C ALA A 34 11.25 -28.87 1.12
N GLY A 35 12.27 -28.33 1.81
CA GLY A 35 13.68 -28.50 1.51
C GLY A 35 14.36 -29.65 2.25
N GLU A 36 13.72 -30.27 3.25
CA GLU A 36 14.33 -31.32 4.09
C GLU A 36 14.91 -32.48 3.27
N LYS A 37 14.22 -32.91 2.22
CA LYS A 37 14.69 -33.97 1.29
C LYS A 37 15.97 -33.61 0.51
N ASN A 38 16.33 -32.33 0.48
CA ASN A 38 17.48 -31.81 -0.25
C ASN A 38 18.70 -31.54 0.65
N VAL A 39 18.58 -31.75 1.96
CA VAL A 39 19.69 -31.57 2.92
C VAL A 39 20.68 -32.74 2.79
N GLY A 40 21.96 -32.45 2.63
CA GLY A 40 23.04 -33.44 2.61
C GLY A 40 23.16 -34.29 1.35
N ASN A 41 22.42 -33.98 0.28
CA ASN A 41 22.43 -34.78 -0.93
C ASN A 41 23.52 -34.35 -1.94
N GLY A 42 24.17 -33.21 -1.73
CA GLY A 42 25.28 -32.72 -2.56
C GLY A 42 24.92 -32.37 -4.00
N ARG A 43 23.63 -32.15 -4.31
CA ARG A 43 23.15 -31.95 -5.69
C ARG A 43 22.87 -30.49 -6.07
N GLY A 44 23.17 -29.54 -5.18
CA GLY A 44 22.90 -28.11 -5.40
C GLY A 44 21.40 -27.80 -5.49
N LEU A 45 20.55 -28.61 -4.87
CA LEU A 45 19.09 -28.48 -4.96
C LEU A 45 18.48 -27.69 -3.79
N GLN A 46 19.31 -27.29 -2.82
CA GLN A 46 18.86 -26.53 -1.68
C GLN A 46 18.85 -25.03 -1.98
N PHE A 47 17.75 -24.36 -1.63
CA PHE A 47 17.53 -22.95 -1.90
C PHE A 47 18.04 -22.06 -0.75
N ILE A 48 18.16 -20.75 -1.00
CA ILE A 48 18.60 -19.77 0.00
C ILE A 48 17.65 -19.76 1.21
N GLY A 49 18.21 -19.95 2.41
CA GLY A 49 17.45 -20.09 3.66
C GLY A 49 17.20 -21.54 4.07
N GLY A 50 17.37 -22.51 3.16
CA GLY A 50 17.30 -23.95 3.46
C GLY A 50 18.52 -24.44 4.25
N GLN A 51 18.36 -25.49 5.05
CA GLN A 51 19.47 -26.12 5.77
C GLN A 51 20.43 -26.80 4.80
N CYS A 52 21.73 -26.73 5.06
CA CYS A 52 22.75 -27.44 4.30
C CYS A 52 23.77 -28.11 5.22
N LEU A 53 24.34 -29.20 4.73
CA LEU A 53 25.46 -29.92 5.32
C LEU A 53 26.78 -29.63 4.60
N GLY A 54 26.75 -28.89 3.50
CA GLY A 54 27.94 -28.49 2.75
C GLY A 54 27.57 -27.54 1.62
N ALA A 55 28.56 -26.84 1.05
CA ALA A 55 28.33 -25.93 -0.07
C ALA A 55 27.66 -26.62 -1.28
N ALA A 56 27.93 -27.92 -1.45
CA ALA A 56 27.37 -28.76 -2.51
C ALA A 56 25.86 -28.99 -2.39
N ASP A 57 25.25 -28.77 -1.23
CA ASP A 57 23.79 -28.86 -1.11
C ASP A 57 23.11 -27.65 -1.75
N CYS A 58 23.77 -26.49 -1.73
CA CYS A 58 23.17 -25.21 -2.09
C CYS A 58 23.29 -24.91 -3.58
N ALA A 59 22.19 -24.52 -4.23
CA ALA A 59 22.20 -24.00 -5.60
C ALA A 59 23.14 -22.79 -5.74
N SER A 60 23.30 -22.02 -4.66
CA SER A 60 24.20 -20.86 -4.61
C SER A 60 25.68 -21.20 -4.42
N GLY A 61 26.02 -22.47 -4.20
CA GLY A 61 27.38 -22.90 -3.83
C GLY A 61 27.87 -22.35 -2.49
N CYS A 62 26.98 -21.80 -1.66
CA CYS A 62 27.33 -21.22 -0.38
C CYS A 62 26.44 -21.76 0.74
N CYS A 63 27.01 -22.65 1.54
CA CYS A 63 26.46 -23.05 2.82
C CYS A 63 27.07 -22.15 3.90
N ALA A 64 26.29 -21.22 4.44
CA ALA A 64 26.75 -20.22 5.39
C ALA A 64 26.58 -20.68 6.84
N ILE A 65 27.54 -20.30 7.68
CA ILE A 65 27.56 -20.62 9.11
C ILE A 65 26.59 -19.70 9.85
N LEU A 66 25.57 -20.23 10.52
CA LEU A 66 24.60 -19.47 11.31
C LEU A 66 24.55 -19.98 12.76
N PRO A 67 24.97 -19.18 13.76
CA PRO A 67 24.77 -19.49 15.18
C PRO A 67 23.30 -19.28 15.58
N LYS A 68 22.68 -20.28 16.20
CA LYS A 68 21.30 -20.24 16.69
C LYS A 68 21.18 -20.98 18.03
N GLY A 69 20.86 -20.24 19.10
CA GLY A 69 20.51 -20.84 20.40
C GLY A 69 21.59 -21.74 21.02
N GLY A 70 22.88 -21.43 20.79
CA GLY A 70 24.02 -22.23 21.27
C GLY A 70 24.45 -23.37 20.34
N GLN A 71 23.78 -23.57 19.21
CA GLN A 71 24.18 -24.48 18.14
C GLN A 71 24.61 -23.69 16.90
N THR A 72 25.46 -24.29 16.07
CA THR A 72 25.83 -23.74 14.76
C THR A 72 25.22 -24.63 13.69
N ILE A 73 24.48 -24.03 12.76
CA ILE A 73 23.86 -24.73 11.63
C ILE A 73 24.35 -24.14 10.31
N GLY A 74 24.29 -24.95 9.25
CA GLY A 74 24.47 -24.51 7.88
C GLY A 74 23.17 -24.03 7.28
N VAL A 75 23.19 -22.86 6.67
CA VAL A 75 22.07 -22.31 5.90
C VAL A 75 22.54 -21.86 4.52
N CYS A 76 21.86 -22.32 3.47
CA CYS A 76 22.19 -21.88 2.12
C CYS A 76 22.02 -20.36 2.01
N SER A 77 23.03 -19.68 1.49
CA SER A 77 23.06 -18.22 1.39
C SER A 77 23.51 -17.79 0.00
N GLY A 78 23.07 -16.63 -0.47
CA GLY A 78 23.75 -15.98 -1.59
C GLY A 78 25.18 -15.62 -1.16
N VAL A 79 26.16 -15.73 -2.06
CA VAL A 79 27.57 -15.41 -1.78
C VAL A 79 27.73 -13.96 -1.28
N GLY A 80 26.98 -13.01 -1.87
CA GLY A 80 26.95 -11.61 -1.43
C GLY A 80 26.29 -11.38 -0.06
N ALA A 81 25.52 -12.35 0.43
CA ALA A 81 24.80 -12.29 1.71
C ALA A 81 25.41 -13.18 2.80
N GLN A 82 26.61 -13.72 2.58
CA GLN A 82 27.25 -14.71 3.45
C GLN A 82 27.56 -14.21 4.88
N ASN A 83 27.67 -12.89 5.06
CA ASN A 83 27.93 -12.25 6.36
C ASN A 83 26.72 -11.47 6.91
N GLN A 84 25.57 -11.61 6.27
CA GLN A 84 24.36 -10.85 6.63
C GLN A 84 23.45 -11.68 7.56
N ALA A 85 22.57 -11.01 8.31
CA ALA A 85 21.59 -11.66 9.18
C ALA A 85 22.20 -12.68 10.18
N GLY A 86 23.37 -12.35 10.75
CA GLY A 86 24.06 -13.18 11.75
C GLY A 86 24.88 -14.35 11.17
N LYS A 87 24.93 -14.50 9.84
CA LYS A 87 25.79 -15.48 9.18
C LYS A 87 27.26 -15.07 9.26
N GLN A 88 28.15 -16.05 9.33
CA GLN A 88 29.59 -15.85 9.54
C GLN A 88 30.44 -16.24 8.31
N GLY A 89 29.85 -16.17 7.11
CA GLY A 89 30.50 -16.54 5.86
C GLY A 89 30.09 -17.92 5.36
N CYS A 90 30.36 -18.18 4.07
CA CYS A 90 30.21 -19.51 3.47
C CYS A 90 31.33 -20.44 3.98
N GLY A 91 31.07 -21.75 3.94
CA GLY A 91 32.05 -22.78 4.31
C GLY A 91 31.63 -23.68 5.47
N PHE A 92 30.32 -23.74 5.77
CA PHE A 92 29.79 -24.72 6.71
C PHE A 92 29.80 -26.13 6.07
N GLU A 93 30.38 -27.12 6.77
CA GLU A 93 30.42 -28.52 6.38
C GLU A 93 30.06 -29.41 7.60
N SER A 94 29.00 -30.21 7.50
CA SER A 94 28.51 -31.11 8.54
C SER A 94 29.02 -32.53 8.26
N GLY A 95 30.17 -32.87 8.85
CA GLY A 95 30.84 -34.16 8.64
C GLY A 95 32.25 -34.26 9.24
N VAL A 96 32.82 -33.16 9.73
CA VAL A 96 33.98 -33.17 10.62
C VAL A 96 33.48 -33.06 12.05
N GLY A 97 33.80 -34.06 12.87
CA GLY A 97 33.31 -34.20 14.24
C GLY A 97 33.54 -32.97 15.10
N ALA A 98 32.70 -32.85 16.13
CA ALA A 98 32.80 -31.87 17.20
C ALA A 98 34.27 -31.66 17.63
N GLY A 99 34.83 -30.53 17.21
CA GLY A 99 36.19 -30.12 17.50
C GLY A 99 36.26 -28.61 17.47
N ASN A 100 36.25 -28.03 18.66
CA ASN A 100 36.58 -26.65 18.98
C ASN A 100 37.52 -25.98 17.94
N GLN A 101 37.01 -25.04 17.13
CA GLN A 101 37.85 -24.10 16.39
C GLN A 101 37.60 -22.68 16.87
N THR A 102 38.51 -22.25 17.72
CA THR A 102 38.89 -20.88 18.05
C THR A 102 39.29 -20.07 16.82
N GLN A 103 38.94 -18.79 16.86
CA GLN A 103 39.46 -17.62 16.11
C GLN A 103 40.68 -17.79 15.19
N GLY A 104 40.54 -17.21 13.98
CA GLY A 104 41.52 -16.26 13.44
C GLY A 104 42.46 -16.77 12.33
N GLY A 105 42.43 -16.12 11.17
CA GLY A 105 43.49 -16.24 10.16
C GLY A 105 43.14 -15.65 8.79
N SER A 106 43.53 -14.40 8.58
CA SER A 106 43.63 -13.77 7.25
C SER A 106 44.97 -14.13 6.59
N GLN A 107 45.03 -14.00 5.25
CA GLN A 107 46.20 -14.16 4.35
C GLN A 107 46.58 -15.63 4.01
N GLY A 108 46.92 -16.04 2.79
CA GLY A 108 47.25 -15.35 1.54
C GLY A 108 48.31 -16.16 0.79
N GLY A 109 48.02 -16.59 -0.44
CA GLY A 109 48.99 -16.96 -1.50
C GLY A 109 49.65 -18.35 -1.45
N ASN A 110 49.47 -19.16 -2.51
CA ASN A 110 50.54 -19.38 -3.49
C ASN A 110 50.04 -20.00 -4.81
N GLN A 111 50.58 -19.50 -5.91
CA GLN A 111 50.31 -19.89 -7.30
C GLN A 111 51.22 -21.02 -7.78
N ASN A 112 50.73 -21.82 -8.73
CA ASN A 112 51.35 -22.36 -9.96
C ASN A 112 50.94 -23.81 -10.21
N ASN A 113 50.78 -24.34 -11.42
CA ASN A 113 50.51 -23.90 -12.80
C ASN A 113 50.54 -25.21 -13.65
N THR A 114 50.02 -25.15 -14.87
CA THR A 114 49.96 -26.12 -15.99
C THR A 114 48.59 -26.79 -16.16
N GLY A 115 47.88 -26.66 -17.28
CA GLY A 115 48.10 -25.94 -18.54
C GLY A 115 47.03 -26.41 -19.54
N GLY A 116 46.66 -25.55 -20.51
CA GLY A 116 46.04 -26.05 -21.75
C GLY A 116 44.73 -25.41 -22.21
N ASN A 117 44.91 -24.38 -23.03
CA ASN A 117 44.19 -24.06 -24.26
C ASN A 117 42.98 -23.09 -24.28
N GLN A 118 43.22 -22.05 -25.06
CA GLN A 118 42.41 -20.91 -25.46
C GLN A 118 41.25 -21.28 -26.40
N ARG A 119 40.22 -20.42 -26.40
CA ARG A 119 39.65 -19.65 -27.55
C ARG A 119 38.45 -18.85 -27.00
N ASN A 120 38.50 -17.54 -26.76
CA ASN A 120 38.71 -16.34 -27.59
C ASN A 120 37.41 -15.73 -28.15
N GLY A 121 37.21 -14.42 -27.87
CA GLY A 121 36.31 -13.46 -28.54
C GLY A 121 35.04 -13.11 -27.75
N GLY A 122 34.76 -11.86 -27.33
CA GLY A 122 35.45 -10.59 -27.55
C GLY A 122 34.75 -9.46 -26.76
N ASN A 123 35.53 -8.43 -26.42
CA ASN A 123 35.15 -7.20 -25.70
C ASN A 123 34.09 -6.37 -26.45
N ASN A 124 33.30 -5.59 -25.70
CA ASN A 124 33.38 -4.12 -25.82
C ASN A 124 32.75 -3.38 -24.63
N GLN A 125 33.58 -2.49 -24.08
CA GLN A 125 33.32 -1.37 -23.17
C GLN A 125 32.76 -0.22 -24.04
N CYS A 126 31.83 0.65 -23.65
CA CYS A 126 32.01 1.83 -22.79
C CYS A 126 30.81 2.80 -22.89
N ASN A 127 30.69 3.64 -21.86
CA ASN A 127 30.31 5.08 -21.84
C ASN A 127 28.87 5.56 -21.52
N ASN A 128 28.84 6.32 -20.41
CA ASN A 128 28.01 7.49 -20.17
C ASN A 128 27.99 8.45 -21.37
N GLN A 129 26.79 8.82 -21.81
CA GLN A 129 26.41 10.18 -22.18
C GLN A 129 24.88 10.27 -22.12
N GLY A 130 24.38 11.31 -21.46
CA GLY A 130 22.94 11.54 -21.36
C GLY A 130 22.35 11.94 -22.69
N ASP A 131 21.10 11.56 -22.91
CA ASP A 131 20.14 12.42 -23.59
C ASP A 131 18.71 12.05 -23.22
N ASN A 132 17.93 13.11 -23.16
CA ASN A 132 16.57 13.26 -22.71
C ASN A 132 15.60 12.91 -23.86
N GLN A 133 14.76 11.87 -23.72
CA GLN A 133 13.54 11.74 -24.54
C GLN A 133 12.39 11.05 -23.77
N ASN A 134 11.39 11.85 -23.42
CA ASN A 134 10.01 11.43 -23.20
C ASN A 134 9.41 10.91 -24.52
N ASN A 135 8.83 9.70 -24.52
CA ASN A 135 7.49 9.48 -25.09
C ASN A 135 6.89 8.15 -24.60
N GLY A 136 5.58 8.16 -24.39
CA GLY A 136 4.85 7.21 -23.56
C GLY A 136 4.83 5.76 -24.00
N GLN A 137 4.66 4.89 -23.00
CA GLN A 137 4.14 3.55 -23.21
C GLN A 137 3.21 3.15 -22.06
N THR A 138 1.99 2.88 -22.49
CA THR A 138 0.83 2.28 -21.84
C THR A 138 1.14 1.15 -20.84
N GLY A 139 0.42 1.16 -19.72
CA GLY A 139 0.16 0.06 -18.78
C GLY A 139 1.12 -1.14 -18.79
N ALA A 140 2.03 -1.21 -17.82
CA ALA A 140 2.83 -2.40 -17.57
C ALA A 140 2.35 -3.07 -16.28
N THR A 141 1.49 -4.10 -16.43
CA THR A 141 1.37 -5.21 -15.48
C THR A 141 2.77 -5.62 -15.01
N ILE A 142 2.98 -5.87 -13.71
CA ILE A 142 4.20 -6.59 -13.25
C ILE A 142 4.26 -7.87 -14.09
N ARG A 143 5.19 -7.94 -15.04
CA ARG A 143 5.32 -9.11 -15.92
C ARG A 143 6.22 -10.12 -15.22
N PRO A 144 6.01 -11.42 -15.44
CA PRO A 144 7.01 -12.41 -15.08
C PRO A 144 8.34 -12.02 -15.73
N SER A 145 9.40 -11.98 -14.93
CA SER A 145 10.78 -11.84 -15.34
C SER A 145 11.13 -12.87 -16.42
N THR A 146 12.14 -12.58 -17.24
CA THR A 146 12.68 -13.61 -18.16
C THR A 146 13.57 -14.62 -17.44
N LEU A 147 13.75 -14.46 -16.12
CA LEU A 147 14.39 -15.43 -15.25
C LEU A 147 13.50 -16.67 -15.19
N LYS A 148 14.04 -17.83 -15.60
CA LYS A 148 13.32 -19.10 -15.52
C LYS A 148 13.01 -19.41 -14.04
N PRO A 149 11.76 -19.30 -13.56
CA PRO A 149 11.45 -19.60 -12.17
C PRO A 149 11.65 -21.10 -11.94
N ASP A 150 11.99 -21.48 -10.72
CA ASP A 150 11.91 -22.89 -10.33
C ASP A 150 10.47 -23.39 -10.59
N PRO A 151 10.28 -24.52 -11.30
CA PRO A 151 8.97 -25.13 -11.53
C PRO A 151 8.08 -25.25 -10.27
N ALA A 152 8.68 -25.36 -9.08
CA ALA A 152 7.95 -25.43 -7.81
C ALA A 152 7.37 -24.07 -7.36
N GLY A 153 8.04 -22.95 -7.68
CA GLY A 153 7.57 -21.60 -7.37
C GLY A 153 6.68 -21.00 -8.46
N ALA A 154 6.84 -21.42 -9.71
CA ALA A 154 6.10 -20.89 -10.86
C ALA A 154 4.57 -20.99 -10.71
N ALA A 155 4.08 -22.07 -10.09
CA ALA A 155 2.64 -22.28 -9.85
C ALA A 155 2.02 -21.29 -8.85
N ASN A 156 2.86 -20.62 -8.05
CA ASN A 156 2.42 -19.74 -6.98
C ASN A 156 2.48 -18.24 -7.35
N VAL A 157 2.95 -17.90 -8.56
CA VAL A 157 3.07 -16.50 -8.99
C VAL A 157 1.71 -15.99 -9.44
N GLY A 158 1.23 -14.89 -8.86
CA GLY A 158 -0.03 -14.25 -9.25
C GLY A 158 -1.31 -14.96 -8.81
N ASN A 159 -1.23 -15.95 -7.93
CA ASN A 159 -2.40 -16.66 -7.43
C ASN A 159 -2.97 -16.08 -6.12
N GLY A 160 -2.26 -15.14 -5.48
CA GLY A 160 -2.69 -14.44 -4.28
C GLY A 160 -2.87 -15.30 -3.02
N GLN A 161 -2.26 -16.50 -2.97
CA GLN A 161 -2.47 -17.45 -1.86
C GLN A 161 -1.43 -17.35 -0.73
N GLY A 162 -0.49 -16.41 -0.81
CA GLY A 162 0.58 -16.23 0.18
C GLY A 162 1.54 -17.40 0.23
N GLN A 163 1.72 -18.11 -0.89
CA GLN A 163 2.53 -19.34 -0.97
C GLN A 163 3.92 -19.11 -1.58
N GLN A 164 4.22 -17.91 -2.09
CA GLN A 164 5.55 -17.54 -2.51
C GLN A 164 6.47 -17.28 -1.31
N PHE A 165 7.67 -17.84 -1.38
CA PHE A 165 8.71 -17.66 -0.37
C PHE A 165 9.58 -16.43 -0.68
N ILE A 166 10.39 -15.99 0.28
CA ILE A 166 11.34 -14.89 0.06
C ILE A 166 12.30 -15.23 -1.09
N GLY A 167 12.40 -14.34 -2.07
CA GLY A 167 13.17 -14.55 -3.28
C GLY A 167 12.35 -15.11 -4.44
N GLY A 168 11.15 -15.62 -4.16
CA GLY A 168 10.17 -16.05 -5.18
C GLY A 168 9.59 -14.85 -5.92
N GLU A 169 9.23 -15.06 -7.17
CA GLU A 169 8.58 -14.04 -7.99
C GLU A 169 7.16 -13.75 -7.50
N CYS A 170 6.73 -12.51 -7.63
CA CYS A 170 5.39 -12.09 -7.22
C CYS A 170 4.87 -10.98 -8.12
N THR A 171 3.55 -10.91 -8.18
CA THR A 171 2.81 -9.85 -8.86
C THR A 171 2.10 -8.95 -7.85
N SER A 172 1.94 -9.41 -6.61
CA SER A 172 1.39 -8.66 -5.48
C SER A 172 1.87 -9.22 -4.14
N ASP A 173 1.70 -8.45 -3.06
CA ASP A 173 1.98 -8.89 -1.69
C ASP A 173 1.23 -10.17 -1.31
N ALA A 174 0.03 -10.35 -1.88
CA ALA A 174 -0.79 -11.54 -1.65
C ALA A 174 -0.15 -12.82 -2.19
N ASP A 175 0.81 -12.74 -3.11
CA ASP A 175 1.54 -13.93 -3.55
C ASP A 175 2.51 -14.40 -2.46
N CYS A 176 3.05 -13.49 -1.65
CA CYS A 176 4.14 -13.73 -0.72
C CYS A 176 3.67 -14.19 0.67
N ALA A 177 4.25 -15.27 1.19
CA ALA A 177 4.12 -15.68 2.59
C ALA A 177 4.61 -14.59 3.56
N SER A 178 5.53 -13.73 3.11
CA SER A 178 5.98 -12.56 3.86
C SER A 178 5.05 -11.36 3.78
N ALA A 179 3.99 -11.44 2.98
CA ALA A 179 3.11 -10.33 2.63
C ALA A 179 3.88 -9.10 2.09
N CYS A 180 5.01 -9.32 1.41
CA CYS A 180 5.81 -8.25 0.85
C CYS A 180 6.41 -8.67 -0.49
N CYS A 181 5.85 -8.14 -1.56
CA CYS A 181 6.31 -8.24 -2.93
C CYS A 181 7.10 -6.98 -3.28
N ALA A 182 8.43 -7.08 -3.20
CA ALA A 182 9.29 -5.94 -3.48
C ALA A 182 9.53 -5.79 -4.98
N LEU A 183 9.31 -4.59 -5.51
CA LEU A 183 9.61 -4.30 -6.91
C LEU A 183 11.12 -4.33 -7.13
N VAL A 184 11.59 -5.03 -8.15
CA VAL A 184 12.97 -4.94 -8.63
C VAL A 184 12.96 -4.24 -9.99
N ASN A 185 13.81 -3.23 -10.14
CA ASN A 185 13.96 -2.48 -11.37
C ASN A 185 15.45 -2.42 -11.72
N THR A 186 15.85 -3.21 -12.72
CA THR A 186 17.26 -3.32 -13.14
C THR A 186 17.59 -2.40 -14.33
N GLY A 187 16.64 -1.57 -14.77
CA GLY A 187 16.78 -0.76 -15.98
C GLY A 187 16.41 -1.50 -17.27
N GLU A 188 16.66 -2.81 -17.34
CA GLU A 188 16.29 -3.68 -18.47
C GLU A 188 14.97 -4.44 -18.23
N GLU A 189 14.65 -4.78 -16.97
CA GLU A 189 13.43 -5.49 -16.59
C GLU A 189 12.82 -4.94 -15.29
N ARG A 190 11.49 -5.07 -15.16
CA ARG A 190 10.72 -4.77 -13.93
C ARG A 190 9.89 -5.98 -13.53
N PHE A 191 10.11 -6.48 -12.31
CA PHE A 191 9.41 -7.66 -11.79
C PHE A 191 9.35 -7.62 -10.25
N GLY A 192 8.40 -8.33 -9.65
CA GLY A 192 8.27 -8.43 -8.21
C GLY A 192 9.02 -9.62 -7.64
N ILE A 193 9.69 -9.42 -6.50
CA ILE A 193 10.31 -10.50 -5.71
C ILE A 193 9.82 -10.42 -4.27
N CYS A 194 9.28 -11.52 -3.76
CA CYS A 194 8.92 -11.65 -2.36
C CYS A 194 10.12 -11.34 -1.47
N SER A 195 9.94 -10.44 -0.53
CA SER A 195 11.00 -9.90 0.29
C SER A 195 10.61 -9.96 1.76
N GLY A 196 11.62 -10.06 2.62
CA GLY A 196 11.43 -9.71 4.01
C GLY A 196 11.11 -8.21 4.08
N PRO A 197 10.19 -7.76 4.97
CA PRO A 197 9.84 -6.35 5.10
C PRO A 197 11.06 -5.45 5.33
N ALA A 198 12.08 -5.93 6.07
CA ALA A 198 13.31 -5.18 6.32
C ALA A 198 14.33 -5.18 5.16
N ALA A 199 14.07 -5.93 4.10
CA ALA A 199 14.97 -6.09 2.95
C ALA A 199 14.33 -5.67 1.62
N ASN A 200 13.12 -5.11 1.65
CA ASN A 200 12.34 -4.73 0.46
C ASN A 200 12.89 -3.50 -0.30
N THR A 201 13.94 -2.86 0.22
CA THR A 201 14.67 -1.76 -0.42
C THR A 201 16.14 -2.11 -0.70
N GLN A 202 16.54 -3.35 -0.42
CA GLN A 202 17.93 -3.80 -0.55
C GLN A 202 18.14 -4.50 -1.90
N ASN A 203 19.39 -4.52 -2.37
CA ASN A 203 19.82 -5.30 -3.54
C ASN A 203 19.03 -4.98 -4.83
N GLY A 204 18.80 -3.70 -5.11
CA GLY A 204 18.09 -3.25 -6.31
C GLY A 204 16.57 -3.34 -6.24
N LYS A 205 16.02 -3.70 -5.08
CA LYS A 205 14.59 -3.59 -4.78
C LYS A 205 14.23 -2.12 -4.54
N GLN A 206 13.19 -1.65 -5.21
CA GLN A 206 12.70 -0.28 -5.16
C GLN A 206 11.49 -0.17 -4.25
N VAL A 207 11.40 1.01 -3.64
CA VAL A 207 10.24 1.44 -2.88
C VAL A 207 9.21 2.01 -3.84
N THR A 208 7.94 1.83 -3.49
CA THR A 208 6.80 2.19 -4.33
C THR A 208 6.81 3.70 -4.55
N THR A 209 7.11 4.13 -5.78
CA THR A 209 6.43 5.30 -6.34
C THR A 209 4.92 4.99 -6.37
N ALA A 210 4.04 5.99 -6.42
CA ALA A 210 2.59 5.78 -6.43
C ALA A 210 2.18 4.47 -7.14
N ARG A 211 1.45 3.60 -6.44
CA ARG A 211 1.16 2.21 -6.84
C ARG A 211 0.22 2.18 -8.05
N ASP A 212 0.13 1.06 -8.75
CA ASP A 212 -0.90 0.91 -9.78
C ASP A 212 -2.29 1.02 -9.15
N ALA A 213 -3.12 1.92 -9.69
CA ALA A 213 -4.50 2.01 -9.29
C ALA A 213 -5.27 0.79 -9.82
N PRO A 214 -6.09 0.12 -8.99
CA PRO A 214 -6.82 -1.05 -9.42
C PRO A 214 -7.89 -0.67 -10.45
N LYS A 215 -8.25 -1.64 -11.30
CA LYS A 215 -9.13 -1.41 -12.47
C LYS A 215 -10.46 -0.75 -12.10
N ASN A 216 -11.09 -1.18 -11.02
CA ASN A 216 -12.36 -0.62 -10.54
C ASN A 216 -12.25 0.86 -10.14
N LEU A 217 -11.13 1.27 -9.56
CA LEU A 217 -10.87 2.68 -9.22
C LEU A 217 -10.60 3.52 -10.47
N LEU A 218 -9.89 2.96 -11.46
CA LEU A 218 -9.66 3.63 -12.74
C LEU A 218 -10.95 3.76 -13.57
N GLU A 219 -11.82 2.77 -13.55
CA GLU A 219 -13.15 2.83 -14.15
C GLU A 219 -14.01 3.89 -13.47
N PHE A 220 -14.02 3.92 -12.14
CA PHE A 220 -14.70 4.97 -11.38
C PHE A 220 -14.20 6.36 -11.77
N TYR A 221 -12.87 6.55 -11.81
CA TYR A 221 -12.23 7.78 -12.26
C TYR A 221 -12.71 8.21 -13.66
N ASP A 222 -12.75 7.29 -14.62
CA ASP A 222 -13.19 7.59 -15.98
C ASP A 222 -14.69 7.92 -16.04
N VAL A 223 -15.53 7.20 -15.28
CA VAL A 223 -16.98 7.41 -15.22
C VAL A 223 -17.33 8.77 -14.64
N ILE A 224 -16.75 9.16 -13.50
CA ILE A 224 -17.06 10.46 -12.90
C ILE A 224 -16.63 11.60 -13.82
N ARG A 225 -15.48 11.48 -14.50
CA ARG A 225 -15.01 12.49 -15.46
C ARG A 225 -15.93 12.57 -16.68
N ALA A 226 -16.31 11.43 -17.25
CA ALA A 226 -17.22 11.38 -18.41
C ALA A 226 -18.61 11.94 -18.09
N LYS A 227 -19.10 11.74 -16.86
CA LYS A 227 -20.35 12.33 -16.36
C LYS A 227 -20.32 13.87 -16.33
N GLY A 228 -19.14 14.48 -16.26
CA GLY A 228 -18.93 15.90 -16.45
C GLY A 228 -19.14 16.76 -15.19
N HIS A 229 -20.05 16.41 -14.28
CA HIS A 229 -20.23 17.12 -13.02
C HIS A 229 -20.93 16.24 -11.98
N CYS A 230 -20.78 16.59 -10.70
CA CYS A 230 -21.49 15.95 -9.61
C CYS A 230 -23.02 16.14 -9.74
N ARG A 231 -23.82 15.09 -9.53
CA ARG A 231 -25.30 15.21 -9.52
C ARG A 231 -25.84 15.43 -8.11
N HIS A 232 -25.22 14.79 -7.13
CA HIS A 232 -25.51 14.94 -5.69
C HIS A 232 -24.38 15.72 -5.01
N GLU A 233 -24.42 17.04 -5.14
CA GLU A 233 -23.48 17.95 -4.47
C GLU A 233 -23.82 18.01 -2.96
N LEU A 234 -22.91 17.56 -2.11
CA LEU A 234 -23.03 17.70 -0.66
C LEU A 234 -22.72 19.14 -0.24
N ALA A 235 -21.74 19.75 -0.90
CA ALA A 235 -21.46 21.16 -0.85
C ALA A 235 -20.76 21.60 -2.14
N SER A 236 -20.98 22.84 -2.58
CA SER A 236 -20.37 23.41 -3.78
C SER A 236 -19.99 24.88 -3.61
N GLY A 237 -19.29 25.43 -4.61
CA GLY A 237 -18.76 26.79 -4.56
C GLY A 237 -17.28 26.87 -4.20
N PHE A 238 -16.53 25.78 -4.38
CA PHE A 238 -15.11 25.66 -4.04
C PHE A 238 -14.21 25.91 -5.25
N TYR A 239 -12.96 26.24 -4.97
CA TYR A 239 -11.95 26.56 -5.97
C TYR A 239 -10.84 25.52 -5.93
N SER A 240 -10.48 24.98 -7.09
CA SER A 240 -9.25 24.18 -7.21
C SER A 240 -8.02 25.05 -7.39
N ARG A 241 -8.14 26.29 -7.87
CA ARG A 241 -7.00 27.21 -8.01
C ARG A 241 -7.38 28.63 -7.66
N ASP A 242 -6.41 29.40 -7.21
CA ASP A 242 -6.57 30.79 -6.78
C ASP A 242 -7.18 31.70 -7.84
N ASN A 243 -6.97 31.43 -9.12
CA ASN A 243 -7.56 32.20 -10.23
C ASN A 243 -8.63 31.40 -11.01
N GLY A 244 -9.00 30.23 -10.52
CA GLY A 244 -9.98 29.34 -11.13
C GLY A 244 -11.44 29.72 -10.85
N PRO A 245 -12.38 29.02 -11.51
CA PRO A 245 -13.81 29.13 -11.20
C PRO A 245 -14.15 28.44 -9.87
N ASN A 246 -15.23 28.87 -9.22
CA ASN A 246 -15.73 28.31 -7.96
C ASN A 246 -16.69 27.12 -8.18
N ASN A 247 -16.41 26.30 -9.18
CA ASN A 247 -17.35 25.30 -9.68
C ASN A 247 -17.04 23.87 -9.21
N PHE A 248 -16.21 23.73 -8.17
CA PHE A 248 -15.92 22.45 -7.53
C PHE A 248 -16.90 22.18 -6.39
N ALA A 249 -17.17 20.89 -6.19
CA ALA A 249 -18.08 20.37 -5.19
C ALA A 249 -17.51 19.13 -4.50
N TYR A 250 -17.85 18.96 -3.22
CA TYR A 250 -17.80 17.67 -2.55
C TYR A 250 -19.01 16.86 -2.98
N CYS A 251 -18.76 15.68 -3.52
CA CYS A 251 -19.72 14.91 -4.26
C CYS A 251 -20.11 13.63 -3.53
N GLY A 252 -21.42 13.42 -3.37
CA GLY A 252 -22.03 12.29 -2.69
C GLY A 252 -22.79 11.36 -3.64
N ASP A 253 -22.47 11.37 -4.93
CA ASP A 253 -23.14 10.52 -5.94
C ASP A 253 -23.06 9.03 -5.62
N TYR A 254 -22.05 8.62 -4.87
CA TYR A 254 -21.80 7.25 -4.46
C TYR A 254 -21.74 7.08 -2.94
N LEU A 255 -22.30 8.06 -2.20
CA LEU A 255 -22.32 8.04 -0.75
C LEU A 255 -23.13 6.86 -0.23
N ASP A 256 -24.36 6.68 -0.73
CA ASP A 256 -25.25 5.60 -0.28
C ASP A 256 -24.85 4.22 -0.83
N SER A 257 -24.27 4.18 -2.04
CA SER A 257 -24.00 2.92 -2.75
C SER A 257 -22.62 2.33 -2.44
N ALA A 258 -21.62 3.18 -2.20
CA ALA A 258 -20.23 2.75 -1.96
C ALA A 258 -19.62 3.34 -0.68
N GLY A 259 -20.30 4.26 0.00
CA GLY A 259 -19.76 4.92 1.19
C GLY A 259 -18.58 5.83 0.85
N VAL A 260 -18.66 6.55 -0.27
CA VAL A 260 -17.56 7.41 -0.73
C VAL A 260 -17.98 8.84 -1.02
N ILE A 261 -17.06 9.77 -0.72
CA ILE A 261 -17.16 11.20 -1.03
C ILE A 261 -15.93 11.57 -1.87
N TYR A 262 -16.11 12.37 -2.91
CA TYR A 262 -15.00 12.80 -3.78
C TYR A 262 -15.15 14.25 -4.23
N ILE A 263 -14.06 14.87 -4.70
CA ILE A 263 -14.09 16.22 -5.25
C ILE A 263 -14.27 16.17 -6.76
N GLN A 264 -15.21 16.95 -7.29
CA GLN A 264 -15.43 17.08 -8.72
C GLN A 264 -15.79 18.51 -9.12
N GLY A 265 -15.16 18.99 -10.21
CA GLY A 265 -15.51 20.22 -10.90
C GLY A 265 -16.45 19.99 -12.09
N ARG A 266 -16.72 21.06 -12.84
CA ARG A 266 -17.50 20.96 -14.09
C ARG A 266 -16.66 20.44 -15.26
N SER A 267 -17.33 20.01 -16.32
CA SER A 267 -16.71 19.49 -17.56
C SER A 267 -15.76 18.32 -17.34
N GLY A 268 -15.97 17.52 -16.28
CA GLY A 268 -15.17 16.34 -15.97
C GLY A 268 -13.84 16.66 -15.31
N ALA A 269 -13.65 17.90 -14.86
CA ALA A 269 -12.50 18.29 -14.05
C ALA A 269 -12.55 17.60 -12.68
N LEU A 270 -11.38 17.21 -12.21
CA LEU A 270 -11.15 16.87 -10.80
C LEU A 270 -10.26 17.97 -10.20
N ALA A 271 -9.94 17.91 -8.91
CA ALA A 271 -9.08 18.94 -8.33
C ALA A 271 -7.63 18.80 -8.83
N ASN A 272 -6.88 19.87 -8.72
CA ASN A 272 -5.42 19.88 -8.74
C ASN A 272 -4.86 19.20 -7.47
N LEU A 273 -3.53 19.16 -7.33
CA LEU A 273 -2.87 18.57 -6.19
C LEU A 273 -1.76 19.49 -5.67
N ASP A 274 -2.14 20.41 -4.79
CA ASP A 274 -1.26 21.36 -4.11
C ASP A 274 -0.63 20.77 -2.84
N VAL A 275 0.49 21.36 -2.43
CA VAL A 275 1.25 20.92 -1.26
C VAL A 275 0.77 21.67 -0.03
N ASP A 276 0.31 20.91 0.95
CA ASP A 276 0.13 21.34 2.32
C ASP A 276 1.39 20.99 3.15
N CYS A 277 1.84 21.97 3.93
CA CYS A 277 3.04 21.87 4.76
C CYS A 277 2.73 21.85 6.27
N ASP A 278 1.46 21.71 6.64
CA ASP A 278 1.04 21.80 8.03
C ASP A 278 1.49 20.59 8.86
N GLY A 279 1.66 20.81 10.17
CA GLY A 279 2.08 19.79 11.12
C GLY A 279 3.52 19.93 11.59
N SER A 280 4.15 18.80 11.91
CA SER A 280 5.48 18.78 12.51
C SER A 280 6.58 18.95 11.48
N SER A 281 7.61 19.74 11.81
CA SER A 281 8.80 19.93 10.97
C SER A 281 9.98 19.06 11.42
N GLY A 282 10.96 18.87 10.53
CA GLY A 282 12.17 18.10 10.80
C GLY A 282 12.03 16.59 10.62
N GLY A 283 13.08 15.88 11.01
CA GLY A 283 13.19 14.43 10.88
C GLY A 283 14.00 13.99 9.65
N PRO A 284 14.26 12.68 9.50
CA PRO A 284 15.15 12.16 8.45
C PRO A 284 14.67 12.39 7.02
N SER A 285 13.36 12.55 6.82
CA SER A 285 12.75 12.82 5.51
C SER A 285 12.63 14.31 5.17
N ASP A 286 12.96 15.20 6.11
CA ASP A 286 12.92 16.65 5.87
C ASP A 286 14.05 17.04 4.90
N ASP A 287 13.66 17.42 3.68
CA ASP A 287 14.57 17.91 2.63
C ASP A 287 14.41 19.42 2.38
N GLY A 288 13.69 20.12 3.26
CA GLY A 288 13.54 21.57 3.26
C GLY A 288 12.54 22.14 2.25
N ARG A 289 11.78 21.30 1.52
CA ARG A 289 10.78 21.74 0.54
C ARG A 289 9.47 22.26 1.16
N CYS A 290 9.22 21.98 2.43
CA CYS A 290 8.16 22.58 3.24
C CYS A 290 8.77 23.44 4.35
N ARG A 291 8.94 24.73 4.05
CA ARG A 291 9.47 25.74 4.97
C ARG A 291 8.69 27.04 4.81
N ARG A 292 8.71 27.89 5.84
CA ARG A 292 7.90 29.11 5.92
C ARG A 292 8.15 30.08 4.75
N GLU A 293 9.34 30.06 4.16
CA GLU A 293 9.67 30.89 3.00
C GLU A 293 8.98 30.42 1.71
N LEU A 294 8.62 29.14 1.62
CA LEU A 294 7.94 28.52 0.48
C LEU A 294 6.42 28.43 0.69
N SER A 295 5.98 28.15 1.92
CA SER A 295 4.57 28.16 2.33
C SER A 295 4.42 29.14 3.51
N PRO A 296 4.05 30.41 3.24
CA PRO A 296 3.90 31.45 4.26
C PRO A 296 2.80 31.19 5.28
N ASP A 297 1.79 30.40 4.88
CA ASP A 297 0.63 29.97 5.66
C ASP A 297 0.92 28.75 6.55
N LEU A 298 2.02 28.03 6.34
CA LEU A 298 2.44 26.87 7.12
C LEU A 298 2.17 27.02 8.62
N GLN A 299 1.37 26.10 9.15
CA GLN A 299 1.06 25.92 10.56
C GLN A 299 1.82 24.75 11.15
N ASN A 300 2.09 24.80 12.45
CA ASN A 300 2.83 23.74 13.14
C ASN A 300 1.94 22.57 13.60
N ALA A 301 0.70 22.51 13.12
CA ALA A 301 -0.28 21.52 13.52
C ALA A 301 -1.30 21.29 12.41
N THR A 302 -1.73 20.03 12.26
CA THR A 302 -2.85 19.68 11.39
C THR A 302 -4.18 19.76 12.16
N SER A 303 -5.31 19.81 11.45
CA SER A 303 -6.65 19.87 12.06
C SER A 303 -6.95 18.72 13.03
N PHE A 304 -6.32 17.56 12.87
CA PHE A 304 -6.58 16.38 13.70
C PHE A 304 -5.46 16.00 14.68
N ARG A 305 -4.58 16.96 15.00
CA ARG A 305 -3.53 16.79 16.02
C ARG A 305 -4.03 16.12 17.30
N ASP A 306 -5.15 16.60 17.84
CA ASP A 306 -5.65 16.14 19.13
C ASP A 306 -6.19 14.70 19.05
N VAL A 307 -6.75 14.31 17.89
CA VAL A 307 -7.17 12.93 17.63
C VAL A 307 -5.94 12.02 17.57
N LEU A 308 -4.90 12.43 16.84
CA LEU A 308 -3.65 11.66 16.74
C LEU A 308 -2.96 11.55 18.10
N ALA A 309 -2.87 12.64 18.86
CA ALA A 309 -2.30 12.65 20.21
C ALA A 309 -3.07 11.72 21.17
N SER A 310 -4.38 11.59 21.01
CA SER A 310 -5.21 10.68 21.81
C SER A 310 -4.83 9.19 21.66
N TYR A 311 -4.18 8.81 20.56
CA TYR A 311 -3.65 7.45 20.38
C TYR A 311 -2.48 7.14 21.31
N GLY A 312 -1.87 8.16 21.95
CA GLY A 312 -0.86 7.99 23.00
C GLY A 312 0.39 7.25 22.53
N ARG A 313 0.75 7.39 21.24
CA ARG A 313 1.94 6.76 20.67
C ARG A 313 3.17 7.60 21.04
N ALA A 314 4.15 6.98 21.70
CA ALA A 314 5.36 7.68 22.12
C ALA A 314 6.09 8.29 20.91
N GLY A 315 6.39 9.58 20.98
CA GLY A 315 7.08 10.31 19.92
C GLY A 315 6.23 10.64 18.70
N VAL A 316 4.90 10.50 18.79
CA VAL A 316 3.97 10.90 17.73
C VAL A 316 2.88 11.79 18.31
N ALA A 317 3.05 13.09 18.11
CA ALA A 317 2.06 14.09 18.54
C ALA A 317 1.36 14.76 17.36
N GLU A 318 1.92 14.66 16.16
CA GLU A 318 1.48 15.40 14.99
C GLU A 318 1.91 14.64 13.72
N LEU A 319 1.15 14.83 12.64
CA LEU A 319 1.55 14.38 11.31
C LEU A 319 2.78 15.17 10.85
N ASN A 320 3.49 14.65 9.87
CA ASN A 320 4.70 15.28 9.34
C ASN A 320 4.57 15.27 7.82
N PRO A 321 4.59 16.43 7.14
CA PRO A 321 4.34 16.51 5.71
C PRO A 321 5.37 15.79 4.86
N TYR A 322 6.56 15.51 5.39
CA TYR A 322 7.62 14.74 4.71
C TYR A 322 7.47 13.22 4.86
N VAL A 323 6.65 12.76 5.80
CA VAL A 323 6.55 11.34 6.20
C VAL A 323 5.16 10.78 6.04
N HIS A 324 4.13 11.53 6.40
CA HIS A 324 2.78 11.04 6.45
C HIS A 324 2.05 11.50 5.19
N PRO A 325 1.67 10.61 4.25
CA PRO A 325 0.66 10.96 3.26
C PRO A 325 -0.65 11.26 3.98
N TYR A 326 -1.00 12.53 4.01
CA TYR A 326 -2.30 12.97 4.47
C TYR A 326 -2.92 13.89 3.42
N VAL A 327 -4.24 13.92 3.44
CA VAL A 327 -5.06 14.71 2.53
C VAL A 327 -5.73 15.81 3.32
N VAL A 328 -5.73 17.02 2.75
CA VAL A 328 -6.54 18.14 3.23
C VAL A 328 -7.91 18.00 2.58
N PHE A 329 -8.93 17.67 3.39
CA PHE A 329 -10.27 17.37 2.89
C PHE A 329 -11.33 18.00 3.79
N GLY A 330 -12.32 18.65 3.19
CA GLY A 330 -13.23 19.54 3.90
C GLY A 330 -12.66 20.93 4.11
N ASN A 331 -13.54 21.86 4.48
CA ASN A 331 -13.23 23.26 4.73
C ASN A 331 -13.79 23.65 6.08
N ALA A 332 -12.92 24.11 6.99
CA ALA A 332 -13.32 24.53 8.32
C ALA A 332 -14.32 25.72 8.25
N PRO A 333 -15.28 25.79 9.19
CA PRO A 333 -16.14 26.96 9.31
C PRO A 333 -15.30 28.20 9.60
N ALA A 334 -15.75 29.37 9.12
CA ALA A 334 -15.04 30.61 9.37
C ALA A 334 -14.98 30.89 10.89
N THR A 335 -13.78 30.91 11.46
CA THR A 335 -13.53 31.17 12.88
C THR A 335 -13.06 32.61 13.12
N LYS A 336 -12.62 33.31 12.06
CA LYS A 336 -12.09 34.68 12.15
C LYS A 336 -13.17 35.74 11.92
N THR A 337 -13.83 36.19 13.00
CA THR A 337 -14.26 37.59 13.11
C THR A 337 -13.06 38.48 13.47
N THR A 338 -12.01 38.50 12.64
CA THR A 338 -10.83 39.32 12.94
C THR A 338 -10.75 40.50 11.98
N THR A 339 -11.09 41.67 12.49
CA THR A 339 -10.46 42.93 12.06
C THR A 339 -8.94 42.77 12.05
N ALA A 340 -8.34 42.96 10.88
CA ALA A 340 -6.97 43.41 10.65
C ALA A 340 -5.79 42.57 11.22
N SER A 341 -5.12 41.84 10.32
CA SER A 341 -3.64 41.79 10.32
C SER A 341 -2.99 41.86 8.94
N THR A 342 -3.75 41.86 7.83
CA THR A 342 -3.24 42.16 6.47
C THR A 342 -4.29 42.86 5.60
N GLY A 343 -4.97 43.89 6.08
CA GLY A 343 -5.80 44.76 5.21
C GLY A 343 -6.93 44.09 4.41
N ARG A 344 -7.26 42.82 4.65
CA ARG A 344 -8.41 42.11 4.08
C ARG A 344 -9.43 41.95 5.20
N GLY A 345 -10.55 42.66 5.06
CA GLY A 345 -11.57 42.83 6.09
C GLY A 345 -12.20 41.53 6.58
N ALA A 346 -12.99 41.66 7.65
CA ALA A 346 -13.77 40.58 8.24
C ALA A 346 -14.53 39.79 7.16
N LYS A 347 -14.41 38.46 7.18
CA LYS A 347 -15.20 37.55 6.33
C LYS A 347 -16.61 37.40 6.90
N SER A 348 -17.40 38.48 6.91
CA SER A 348 -18.83 38.39 7.21
C SER A 348 -19.61 38.13 5.92
N GLY A 349 -19.98 36.87 5.71
CA GLY A 349 -20.76 36.38 4.56
C GLY A 349 -19.92 35.56 3.56
N ALA A 350 -20.50 34.47 3.06
CA ALA A 350 -20.05 33.68 1.90
C ALA A 350 -18.77 32.81 2.00
N TRP A 351 -18.16 32.60 3.18
CA TRP A 351 -17.15 31.54 3.32
C TRP A 351 -17.83 30.17 3.23
N ARG A 352 -17.42 29.33 2.27
CA ARG A 352 -17.96 27.98 2.10
C ARG A 352 -17.17 27.03 2.99
N ALA A 353 -17.90 26.36 3.87
CA ALA A 353 -17.39 25.32 4.73
C ALA A 353 -18.01 23.99 4.33
N PHE A 354 -17.32 22.90 4.64
CA PHE A 354 -17.80 21.54 4.48
C PHE A 354 -17.12 20.67 5.51
N ASP A 355 -17.90 20.00 6.35
CA ASP A 355 -17.41 19.03 7.31
C ASP A 355 -17.75 17.61 6.80
N PRO A 356 -16.78 16.85 6.28
CA PRO A 356 -16.99 15.48 5.84
C PRO A 356 -17.53 14.54 6.94
N SER A 357 -17.36 14.88 8.23
CA SER A 357 -17.86 14.06 9.34
C SER A 357 -19.38 14.07 9.47
N GLU A 358 -20.05 15.13 9.00
CA GLU A 358 -21.51 15.19 8.90
C GLU A 358 -22.06 14.13 7.93
N TYR A 359 -21.21 13.64 7.02
CA TYR A 359 -21.52 12.64 6.01
C TYR A 359 -20.83 11.29 6.28
N GLY A 360 -20.38 11.07 7.52
CA GLY A 360 -19.91 9.77 7.98
C GLY A 360 -18.43 9.47 7.72
N MET A 361 -17.65 10.41 7.19
CA MET A 361 -16.18 10.29 7.26
C MET A 361 -15.71 10.47 8.70
N ARG A 362 -14.56 9.89 9.02
CA ARG A 362 -13.96 9.97 10.37
C ARG A 362 -12.54 10.53 10.28
N PRO A 363 -12.15 11.45 11.17
CA PRO A 363 -10.78 11.96 11.23
C PRO A 363 -9.75 10.84 11.22
N LEU A 364 -8.64 11.06 10.49
CA LEU A 364 -7.57 10.08 10.28
C LEU A 364 -8.01 8.80 9.54
N GLY A 365 -9.21 8.77 8.97
CA GLY A 365 -9.67 7.71 8.07
C GLY A 365 -8.82 7.64 6.80
N VAL A 366 -8.56 6.44 6.29
CA VAL A 366 -7.83 6.25 5.04
C VAL A 366 -8.57 6.92 3.89
N MET A 367 -7.82 7.54 2.99
CA MET A 367 -8.27 8.10 1.73
C MET A 367 -7.43 7.54 0.58
N ALA A 368 -8.02 7.47 -0.61
CA ALA A 368 -7.34 7.10 -1.84
C ALA A 368 -7.18 8.35 -2.72
N VAL A 369 -5.95 8.61 -3.19
CA VAL A 369 -5.66 9.66 -4.16
C VAL A 369 -5.18 9.03 -5.45
N VAL A 370 -5.85 9.29 -6.58
CA VAL A 370 -5.32 8.95 -7.90
C VAL A 370 -4.58 10.14 -8.46
N CYS A 371 -3.27 9.99 -8.62
CA CYS A 371 -2.36 11.01 -9.09
C CYS A 371 -2.74 11.50 -10.51
N PRO A 372 -2.60 12.81 -10.76
CA PRO A 372 -2.76 13.36 -12.10
C PRO A 372 -1.69 12.78 -13.04
N THR A 373 -2.02 12.64 -14.33
CA THR A 373 -1.15 12.15 -15.41
C THR A 373 -0.73 10.68 -15.32
N SER A 374 -0.11 10.25 -14.22
CA SER A 374 0.36 8.88 -14.04
C SER A 374 -0.78 7.88 -13.77
N ARG A 375 -1.95 8.38 -13.31
CA ARG A 375 -3.10 7.57 -12.86
C ARG A 375 -2.74 6.52 -11.81
N LYS A 376 -1.64 6.76 -11.09
CA LYS A 376 -1.21 5.92 -9.98
C LYS A 376 -1.97 6.27 -8.71
N LEU A 377 -2.06 5.33 -7.79
CA LEU A 377 -2.74 5.47 -6.51
C LEU A 377 -1.74 5.77 -5.40
N VAL A 378 -2.13 6.61 -4.46
CA VAL A 378 -1.47 6.80 -3.16
C VAL A 378 -2.53 6.73 -2.09
N TYR A 379 -2.31 5.90 -1.07
CA TYR A 379 -3.13 5.97 0.14
C TYR A 379 -2.59 7.04 1.07
N GLY A 380 -3.50 7.79 1.67
CA GLY A 380 -3.20 8.69 2.76
C GLY A 380 -4.27 8.59 3.84
N VAL A 381 -4.21 9.48 4.82
CA VAL A 381 -5.28 9.67 5.79
C VAL A 381 -5.92 11.04 5.60
N TRP A 382 -7.22 11.17 5.90
CA TRP A 382 -7.83 12.48 6.10
C TRP A 382 -7.20 13.12 7.34
N GLY A 383 -6.17 13.93 7.13
CA GLY A 383 -5.30 14.45 8.18
C GLY A 383 -5.53 15.92 8.48
N ASP A 384 -6.06 16.67 7.51
CA ASP A 384 -6.28 18.10 7.65
C ASP A 384 -7.56 18.59 6.97
N MET A 385 -7.88 19.86 7.20
CA MET A 385 -8.99 20.59 6.59
C MET A 385 -8.51 21.97 6.14
N ASN A 386 -9.01 22.44 5.01
CA ASN A 386 -8.69 23.78 4.53
C ASN A 386 -9.23 24.84 5.50
N GLY A 387 -8.33 25.69 6.00
CA GLY A 387 -8.63 26.78 6.92
C GLY A 387 -9.31 27.99 6.26
N ASP A 388 -9.74 28.95 7.10
CA ASP A 388 -10.35 30.22 6.67
C ASP A 388 -9.35 31.39 6.56
N ASP A 389 -8.09 31.11 6.29
CA ASP A 389 -6.99 32.07 6.21
C ASP A 389 -6.68 32.53 4.77
N GLY A 390 -7.03 31.75 3.77
CA GLY A 390 -6.92 32.10 2.34
C GLY A 390 -7.97 33.11 1.84
N ALA A 391 -7.85 33.57 0.60
CA ALA A 391 -8.85 34.47 -0.01
C ALA A 391 -10.14 33.74 -0.43
N ARG A 392 -10.06 32.43 -0.66
CA ARG A 392 -11.10 31.59 -1.27
C ARG A 392 -11.18 30.24 -0.55
N PRO A 393 -12.35 29.58 -0.52
CA PRO A 393 -12.48 28.23 0.00
C PRO A 393 -11.88 27.24 -1.01
N MET A 394 -10.61 26.89 -0.78
CA MET A 394 -9.79 26.04 -1.65
C MET A 394 -10.08 24.54 -1.42
N VAL A 395 -9.78 23.73 -2.43
CA VAL A 395 -9.74 22.26 -2.37
C VAL A 395 -8.59 21.76 -3.23
N GLY A 396 -8.13 20.53 -2.98
CA GLY A 396 -7.10 19.90 -3.81
C GLY A 396 -5.71 19.91 -3.18
N GLU A 397 -5.61 19.81 -1.86
CA GLU A 397 -4.34 19.86 -1.14
C GLU A 397 -4.01 18.53 -0.44
N ALA A 398 -2.72 18.22 -0.35
CA ALA A 398 -2.21 17.07 0.37
C ALA A 398 -0.78 17.30 0.85
N SER A 399 -0.31 16.45 1.75
CA SER A 399 1.05 16.57 2.28
C SER A 399 2.13 16.47 1.21
N LEU A 400 3.26 17.16 1.42
CA LEU A 400 4.41 17.11 0.52
C LEU A 400 4.83 15.68 0.14
N ALA A 401 4.77 14.73 1.07
CA ALA A 401 5.09 13.33 0.84
C ALA A 401 4.17 12.69 -0.21
N LEU A 402 2.85 12.92 -0.11
CA LEU A 402 1.87 12.43 -1.07
C LEU A 402 2.06 13.09 -2.44
N VAL A 403 2.19 14.41 -2.48
CA VAL A 403 2.38 15.13 -3.76
C VAL A 403 3.70 14.72 -4.42
N THR A 404 4.76 14.52 -3.64
CA THR A 404 6.05 13.98 -4.13
C THR A 404 5.89 12.59 -4.72
N ALA A 405 5.06 11.73 -4.13
CA ALA A 405 4.79 10.39 -4.67
C ALA A 405 4.05 10.45 -6.03
N CYS A 406 3.25 11.49 -6.26
CA CYS A 406 2.55 11.70 -7.52
C CYS A 406 3.40 12.39 -8.61
N GLY A 407 4.10 13.48 -8.25
CA GLY A 407 4.77 14.38 -9.20
C GLY A 407 6.29 14.36 -9.15
N GLY A 408 6.89 13.59 -8.23
CA GLY A 408 8.33 13.57 -8.00
C GLY A 408 8.82 14.77 -7.18
N LYS A 409 10.15 14.94 -7.10
CA LYS A 409 10.80 15.94 -6.21
C LYS A 409 10.72 17.39 -6.71
N GLY A 410 10.07 17.64 -7.84
CA GLY A 410 9.91 18.99 -8.40
C GLY A 410 8.92 19.87 -7.62
N VAL A 411 8.06 19.25 -6.80
CA VAL A 411 7.04 19.94 -5.99
C VAL A 411 7.60 20.43 -4.66
N SER A 412 7.02 21.51 -4.14
CA SER A 412 7.39 22.12 -2.86
C SER A 412 6.19 22.84 -2.25
N GLY A 413 6.33 23.40 -1.05
CA GLY A 413 5.28 24.23 -0.45
C GLY A 413 4.88 25.46 -1.28
N ALA A 414 5.68 25.85 -2.28
CA ALA A 414 5.34 26.92 -3.21
C ALA A 414 4.69 26.42 -4.51
N ASP A 415 4.86 25.14 -4.86
CA ASP A 415 4.53 24.61 -6.18
C ASP A 415 3.97 23.17 -6.07
N GLY A 416 2.70 23.00 -6.42
CA GLY A 416 2.02 21.71 -6.51
C GLY A 416 2.01 21.11 -7.90
N ILE A 417 1.05 20.21 -8.15
CA ILE A 417 0.70 19.73 -9.47
C ILE A 417 -0.56 20.46 -9.92
N ASP A 418 -0.38 21.39 -10.85
CA ASP A 418 -1.46 22.24 -11.34
C ASP A 418 -2.61 21.47 -11.98
N GLU A 419 -2.43 20.29 -12.55
CA GLU A 419 -3.44 19.67 -13.41
C GLU A 419 -4.72 19.23 -12.65
N ASP A 420 -5.89 19.68 -13.12
CA ASP A 420 -7.24 19.42 -12.57
C ASP A 420 -7.71 17.97 -12.85
N ALA A 421 -6.91 17.00 -12.42
CA ALA A 421 -7.04 15.59 -12.76
C ALA A 421 -6.76 14.63 -11.59
N ALA A 422 -6.55 15.14 -10.38
CA ALA A 422 -6.35 14.33 -9.18
C ALA A 422 -7.69 13.90 -8.58
N LEU A 423 -7.90 12.59 -8.41
CA LEU A 423 -9.07 12.09 -7.68
C LEU A 423 -8.74 12.01 -6.20
N PHE A 424 -9.47 12.77 -5.38
CA PHE A 424 -9.50 12.60 -3.94
C PHE A 424 -10.74 11.80 -3.56
N LEU A 425 -10.55 10.63 -2.96
CA LEU A 425 -11.64 9.72 -2.60
C LEU A 425 -11.60 9.42 -1.09
N GLY A 426 -12.56 9.98 -0.37
CA GLY A 426 -12.80 9.73 1.04
C GLY A 426 -13.75 8.57 1.27
N PHE A 427 -13.47 7.74 2.27
CA PHE A 427 -14.31 6.61 2.66
C PHE A 427 -15.04 6.92 3.98
N THR A 428 -16.33 6.61 4.03
CA THR A 428 -17.14 6.74 5.24
C THR A 428 -17.07 5.48 6.12
N GLY A 429 -17.43 5.64 7.39
CA GLY A 429 -17.54 4.55 8.36
C GLY A 429 -16.32 4.42 9.26
N ASP A 430 -16.54 3.87 10.45
CA ASP A 430 -15.49 3.70 11.48
C ASP A 430 -14.39 2.73 10.99
N GLU A 431 -14.74 1.79 10.12
CA GLU A 431 -13.83 0.81 9.55
C GLU A 431 -12.85 1.38 8.52
N ALA A 432 -13.05 2.63 8.11
CA ALA A 432 -12.08 3.39 7.32
C ALA A 432 -10.94 3.95 8.18
N VAL A 433 -11.09 3.95 9.52
CA VAL A 433 -10.09 4.47 10.45
C VAL A 433 -9.10 3.36 10.83
N PRO A 434 -7.79 3.52 10.54
CA PRO A 434 -6.79 2.56 10.98
C PRO A 434 -6.66 2.51 12.51
N GLY A 435 -6.99 3.62 13.18
CA GLY A 435 -6.92 3.74 14.63
C GLY A 435 -5.49 3.69 15.15
N ARG A 436 -5.35 3.60 16.48
CA ARG A 436 -4.06 3.64 17.18
C ARG A 436 -3.03 2.62 16.69
N ASP A 437 -3.47 1.41 16.36
CA ASP A 437 -2.59 0.27 16.08
C ASP A 437 -2.68 -0.24 14.63
N GLY A 438 -3.55 0.36 13.80
CA GLY A 438 -3.71 -0.04 12.40
C GLY A 438 -2.90 0.79 11.39
N ALA A 439 -2.12 1.77 11.85
CA ALA A 439 -1.14 2.49 11.05
C ALA A 439 0.17 2.66 11.83
N ASP A 440 1.29 2.75 11.13
CA ASP A 440 2.59 3.04 11.72
C ASP A 440 2.78 4.56 11.89
N TRP A 441 2.03 5.13 12.83
CA TRP A 441 2.10 6.56 13.15
C TRP A 441 3.51 7.05 13.53
N ALA A 442 4.43 6.14 13.89
CA ALA A 442 5.79 6.47 14.28
C ALA A 442 6.79 6.36 13.12
N ALA A 443 6.32 6.08 11.90
CA ALA A 443 7.11 5.99 10.68
C ALA A 443 8.06 7.18 10.53
N LYS A 444 9.15 6.96 9.80
CA LYS A 444 10.20 7.96 9.57
C LYS A 444 10.32 8.36 8.11
N ASP A 445 9.52 7.76 7.25
CA ASP A 445 9.46 7.99 5.82
C ASP A 445 8.06 7.65 5.28
N PHE A 446 7.73 8.27 4.14
CA PHE A 446 6.49 8.05 3.36
C PHE A 446 6.16 6.59 3.18
N ASP A 447 7.15 5.84 2.73
CA ASP A 447 7.02 4.46 2.30
C ASP A 447 6.58 3.54 3.45
N THR A 448 7.16 3.73 4.62
CA THR A 448 6.83 2.96 5.82
C THR A 448 5.41 3.27 6.30
N PHE A 449 5.01 4.54 6.29
CA PHE A 449 3.65 4.91 6.69
C PHE A 449 2.61 4.42 5.68
N GLU A 450 2.77 4.71 4.39
CA GLU A 450 1.78 4.39 3.34
C GLU A 450 1.53 2.88 3.29
N ARG A 451 2.58 2.06 3.36
CA ARG A 451 2.44 0.60 3.44
C ARG A 451 1.68 0.13 4.67
N SER A 452 1.80 0.82 5.80
CA SER A 452 1.11 0.40 7.03
C SER A 452 -0.42 0.48 6.89
N ILE A 453 -0.92 1.37 6.03
CA ILE A 453 -2.35 1.57 5.76
C ILE A 453 -2.83 0.89 4.46
N GLU A 454 -1.92 0.35 3.64
CA GLU A 454 -2.22 -0.25 2.34
C GLU A 454 -3.34 -1.30 2.41
N ARG A 455 -3.22 -2.27 3.32
CA ARG A 455 -4.20 -3.36 3.44
C ARG A 455 -5.62 -2.83 3.73
N LEU A 456 -5.71 -1.77 4.54
CA LEU A 456 -6.96 -1.10 4.82
C LEU A 456 -7.46 -0.37 3.57
N GLY A 457 -6.59 0.41 2.91
CA GLY A 457 -6.89 1.11 1.66
C GLY A 457 -7.41 0.18 0.57
N ASN A 458 -6.73 -0.94 0.30
CA ASN A 458 -7.11 -1.92 -0.71
C ASN A 458 -8.53 -2.47 -0.44
N ARG A 459 -8.82 -2.83 0.81
CA ARG A 459 -10.16 -3.30 1.21
C ARG A 459 -11.23 -2.22 1.02
N LEU A 460 -10.91 -0.95 1.28
CA LEU A 460 -11.86 0.15 1.08
C LEU A 460 -12.12 0.40 -0.41
N VAL A 461 -11.08 0.36 -1.24
CA VAL A 461 -11.18 0.54 -2.69
C VAL A 461 -12.01 -0.57 -3.35
N GLU A 462 -12.07 -1.78 -2.81
CA GLU A 462 -12.96 -2.85 -3.32
C GLU A 462 -14.45 -2.47 -3.34
N ARG A 463 -14.87 -1.52 -2.49
CA ARG A 463 -16.25 -0.98 -2.45
C ARG A 463 -16.55 -0.10 -3.66
N VAL A 464 -15.50 0.50 -4.23
CA VAL A 464 -15.60 1.44 -5.33
C VAL A 464 -15.89 0.63 -6.58
N ARG A 465 -17.17 0.62 -6.94
CA ARG A 465 -17.63 0.11 -8.23
C ARG A 465 -18.26 1.28 -8.94
N ALA A 466 -17.93 1.47 -10.21
CA ALA A 466 -18.81 2.25 -11.06
C ALA A 466 -20.18 1.58 -10.96
N ALA A 467 -21.18 2.31 -10.46
CA ALA A 467 -22.53 1.80 -10.47
C ALA A 467 -22.86 1.50 -11.94
N ASP A 468 -23.25 0.27 -12.24
CA ASP A 468 -23.93 0.00 -13.49
C ASP A 468 -25.10 1.00 -13.57
N GLU A 469 -25.09 1.90 -14.54
CA GLU A 469 -26.24 2.76 -14.86
C GLU A 469 -27.39 1.91 -15.44
N ASP A 470 -27.77 0.81 -14.76
CA ASP A 470 -28.82 -0.10 -15.20
C ASP A 470 -29.74 -0.60 -14.08
N ALA A 471 -29.88 0.19 -13.01
CA ALA A 471 -30.98 0.04 -12.05
C ALA A 471 -32.23 0.88 -12.41
N SER A 472 -32.38 1.30 -13.67
CA SER A 472 -33.61 1.98 -14.14
C SER A 472 -34.50 1.13 -15.04
N CYS A 473 -34.13 -0.11 -15.37
CA CYS A 473 -35.05 -1.05 -15.97
C CYS A 473 -35.83 -1.82 -14.89
N SER A 474 -36.59 -1.08 -14.07
CA SER A 474 -37.77 -1.67 -13.44
C SER A 474 -38.72 -2.03 -14.57
N VAL A 475 -38.72 -3.30 -14.98
CA VAL A 475 -39.81 -3.87 -15.77
C VAL A 475 -41.06 -3.73 -14.91
N ARG A 476 -41.78 -2.63 -15.09
CA ARG A 476 -43.19 -2.57 -14.71
C ARG A 476 -43.85 -3.70 -15.49
N PRO A 477 -44.53 -4.67 -14.85
CA PRO A 477 -45.30 -5.65 -15.60
C PRO A 477 -46.43 -4.86 -16.27
N SER A 478 -46.33 -4.57 -17.56
CA SER A 478 -47.46 -4.02 -18.29
C SER A 478 -48.49 -5.15 -18.44
N TRP A 479 -49.60 -4.99 -17.75
CA TRP A 479 -50.81 -5.81 -17.75
C TRP A 479 -51.58 -5.72 -19.08
N ALA A 480 -50.88 -5.54 -20.20
CA ALA A 480 -51.44 -5.26 -21.52
C ALA A 480 -51.23 -6.39 -22.54
N ARG A 481 -50.83 -7.60 -22.12
CA ARG A 481 -50.70 -8.77 -23.03
C ARG A 481 -51.22 -10.09 -22.43
N VAL A 482 -52.40 -10.06 -21.80
CA VAL A 482 -53.18 -11.28 -21.49
C VAL A 482 -54.45 -11.41 -22.36
N ALA A 483 -54.70 -10.47 -23.27
CA ALA A 483 -55.70 -10.69 -24.31
C ALA A 483 -55.07 -11.47 -25.48
N ALA A 484 -55.65 -12.64 -25.78
CA ALA A 484 -55.39 -13.52 -26.93
C ALA A 484 -54.34 -14.64 -26.75
N VAL A 485 -54.60 -15.60 -25.86
CA VAL A 485 -54.57 -17.05 -26.19
C VAL A 485 -55.53 -17.79 -25.25
N ALA A 486 -56.83 -17.80 -25.57
CA ALA A 486 -57.81 -18.71 -24.95
C ALA A 486 -58.96 -18.97 -25.92
N ALA A 487 -58.65 -19.55 -27.08
CA ALA A 487 -59.64 -20.14 -27.98
C ALA A 487 -58.96 -21.14 -28.91
N ALA A 488 -58.75 -22.37 -28.42
CA ALA A 488 -58.70 -23.62 -29.22
C ALA A 488 -58.13 -24.77 -28.37
N VAL A 489 -58.93 -25.35 -27.47
CA VAL A 489 -59.03 -26.82 -27.26
C VAL A 489 -60.36 -27.06 -26.52
N VAL A 490 -61.47 -27.17 -27.26
CA VAL A 490 -62.67 -27.86 -26.77
C VAL A 490 -62.76 -29.14 -27.60
N GLY A 491 -62.63 -30.27 -26.91
CA GLY A 491 -62.49 -31.59 -27.50
C GLY A 491 -63.76 -32.09 -28.19
N SER A 492 -63.58 -32.62 -29.39
CA SER A 492 -64.13 -33.91 -29.80
C SER A 492 -63.51 -34.99 -28.89
N THR A 493 -64.15 -36.05 -28.38
CA THR A 493 -65.40 -36.75 -28.68
C THR A 493 -65.50 -37.83 -27.60
N TRP A 494 -66.57 -37.90 -26.80
CA TRP A 494 -67.07 -39.16 -26.22
C TRP A 494 -68.61 -39.10 -26.23
N SER A 495 -69.19 -39.91 -27.12
CA SER A 495 -70.62 -40.21 -27.18
C SER A 495 -71.03 -41.11 -26.02
N LEU A 496 -72.23 -40.90 -25.46
CA LEU A 496 -73.15 -41.96 -25.02
C LEU A 496 -74.52 -41.33 -24.69
N LEU A 497 -75.55 -41.89 -25.35
CA LEU A 497 -77.02 -41.67 -25.27
C LEU A 497 -77.60 -40.53 -26.12
#